data_AF-A0A091BZZ9-F1
#
_entry.id   AF-A0A091BZZ9-F1
#
_cell.length_a   1.000
_cell.length_b   1.000
_cell.length_c   1.000
_cell.angle_alpha   90.00
_cell.angle_beta   90.00
_cell.angle_gamma   90.00
#
_symmetry.space_group_name_H-M   'P 1'
#
loop_
_entity.id
_entity.type
_entity.pdbx_description
1 polymer ?
#
loop_
_entity_poly.entity_id
_entity_poly.type
_entity_poly.pdbx_seq_one_letter_code
_entity_poly.pdbx_strand_id
1 'polypeptide(L)' 'MIPAAILFGALFFVVADVVSRLIAPPMETPVGVIVTLIGVPLLLLQIRRGNI' A
#
# COMPACT_ATOMS: atom_id res chain seq x y z
N MET A 1 18.30 3.94 7.68
CA MET A 1 16.83 3.78 7.56
C MET A 1 16.27 4.47 6.31
N ILE A 2 16.66 5.73 6.01
CA ILE A 2 16.11 6.49 4.87
C ILE A 2 16.27 5.78 3.50
N PRO A 3 17.46 5.30 3.09
CA PRO A 3 17.60 4.68 1.77
C PRO A 3 16.79 3.38 1.63
N ALA A 4 16.77 2.56 2.69
CA ALA A 4 16.00 1.32 2.72
C ALA A 4 14.48 1.59 2.67
N ALA A 5 14.01 2.62 3.39
CA ALA A 5 12.60 3.02 3.38
C ALA A 5 12.16 3.53 1.99
N ILE A 6 13.02 4.29 1.31
CA ILE A 6 12.77 4.74 -0.07
C ILE A 6 12.65 3.55 -1.02
N LEU A 7 13.63 2.63 -0.98
CA LEU A 7 13.63 1.44 -1.85
C LEU A 7 12.42 0.56 -1.60
N PHE A 8 12.08 0.31 -0.34
CA PHE A 8 10.92 -0.49 0.03
C PHE A 8 9.60 0.18 -0.38
N GLY A 9 9.45 1.48 -0.10
CA GLY A 9 8.26 2.24 -0.48
C GLY A 9 8.06 2.30 -1.99
N ALA A 10 9.14 2.54 -2.75
CA ALA A 10 9.11 2.55 -4.22
C ALA A 10 8.70 1.19 -4.79
N LEU A 11 9.31 0.10 -4.31
CA LEU A 11 8.99 -1.26 -4.75
C LEU A 11 7.53 -1.61 -4.44
N PHE A 12 7.07 -1.33 -3.22
CA PHE A 12 5.70 -1.56 -2.79
C PHE A 12 4.69 -0.80 -3.67
N PHE A 13 4.97 0.48 -3.96
CA PHE A 13 4.08 1.32 -4.76
C PHE A 13 3.98 0.85 -6.21
N VAL A 14 5.10 0.44 -6.82
CA VAL A 14 5.12 -0.11 -8.19
C VAL A 14 4.28 -1.38 -8.28
N VAL A 15 4.42 -2.30 -7.32
CA VAL A 15 3.61 -3.52 -7.28
C VAL A 15 2.13 -3.19 -7.12
N ALA A 16 1.79 -2.26 -6.22
CA ALA A 16 0.41 -1.82 -6.03
C ALA A 16 -0.19 -1.21 -7.30
N ASP A 17 0.56 -0.37 -8.03
CA ASP A 17 0.10 0.25 -9.29
C ASP A 17 -0.17 -0.81 -10.38
N VAL A 18 0.74 -1.77 -10.55
CA VAL A 18 0.58 -2.87 -11.51
C VAL A 18 -0.66 -3.70 -11.18
N VAL A 19 -0.85 -4.06 -9.92
CA VAL A 19 -2.03 -4.81 -9.46
C VAL A 19 -3.31 -4.00 -9.67
N SER A 20 -3.28 -2.69 -9.41
CA SER A 20 -4.41 -1.77 -9.65
C SER A 20 -4.88 -1.80 -11.11
N ARG A 21 -3.93 -1.85 -12.06
CA ARG A 21 -4.20 -1.88 -13.50
C ARG A 21 -4.69 -3.25 -13.97
N LEU A 22 -4.33 -4.34 -13.28
CA LEU A 22 -4.70 -5.70 -13.65
C LEU A 22 -6.11 -6.10 -13.19
N ILE A 23 -6.61 -5.53 -12.08
CA ILE A 23 -7.83 -6.02 -11.42
C ILE A 23 -9.13 -5.71 -12.19
N ALA A 24 -9.24 -4.57 -12.90
CA ALA A 24 -10.53 -4.18 -13.49
C ALA A 24 -10.47 -3.49 -14.87
N PRO A 25 -9.84 -4.04 -15.91
CA PRO A 25 -9.98 -3.46 -17.25
C PRO A 25 -11.47 -3.43 -17.69
N PRO A 26 -12.03 -2.30 -18.22
CA PRO A 26 -11.43 -1.02 -18.63
C PRO A 26 -11.45 0.10 -17.58
N MET A 27 -11.94 -0.15 -16.36
CA MET A 27 -12.03 0.85 -15.29
C MET A 27 -10.74 0.86 -14.45
N GLU A 28 -10.08 2.01 -14.34
CA GLU A 28 -8.90 2.11 -13.50
C GLU A 28 -9.31 2.03 -12.02
N THR A 29 -8.94 0.94 -11.33
CA THR A 29 -9.04 0.94 -9.87
C THR A 29 -8.01 1.93 -9.31
N PRO A 30 -8.38 2.80 -8.35
CA PRO A 30 -7.42 3.72 -7.77
C PRO A 30 -6.36 2.96 -6.97
N VAL A 31 -5.09 3.22 -7.23
CA VAL A 31 -3.98 2.56 -6.50
C VAL A 31 -4.06 2.75 -4.98
N GLY A 32 -4.66 3.85 -4.52
CA GLY A 32 -4.95 4.09 -3.12
C GLY A 32 -5.83 3.00 -2.48
N VAL A 33 -6.75 2.40 -3.23
CA VAL A 33 -7.58 1.28 -2.75
C VAL A 33 -6.70 0.05 -2.49
N ILE A 34 -5.78 -0.27 -3.41
CA ILE A 34 -4.84 -1.39 -3.24
C ILE A 34 -3.91 -1.15 -2.05
N VAL A 35 -3.38 0.07 -1.92
CA VAL A 35 -2.46 0.43 -0.83
C VAL A 35 -3.15 0.38 0.54
N THR A 36 -4.40 0.86 0.62
CA THR A 36 -5.15 0.92 1.88
C THR A 36 -5.54 -0.45 2.41
N LEU A 37 -5.67 -1.48 1.55
CA LEU A 37 -5.87 -2.87 1.99
C LEU A 37 -4.75 -3.37 2.92
N ILE A 38 -3.54 -2.81 2.82
CA ILE A 38 -2.40 -3.17 3.67
C ILE A 38 -2.17 -2.09 4.73
N GLY A 39 -2.23 -0.81 4.35
CA GLY A 39 -1.98 0.30 5.26
C GLY A 39 -2.98 0.40 6.41
N VAL A 40 -4.28 0.21 6.14
CA VAL A 40 -5.34 0.33 7.16
C VAL A 40 -5.24 -0.76 8.23
N PRO A 41 -5.12 -2.06 7.90
CA PRO A 41 -4.95 -3.10 8.92
C PRO A 41 -3.69 -2.92 9.77
N LEU A 42 -2.58 -2.50 9.16
CA LEU A 42 -1.33 -2.25 9.89
C LEU A 42 -1.48 -1.07 10.84
N LEU A 43 -2.11 0.02 10.40
CA LEU A 43 -2.40 1.17 11.26
C LEU A 43 -3.33 0.78 12.42
N LEU A 44 -4.42 0.07 12.14
CA LEU A 44 -5.35 -0.41 13.17
C LEU A 44 -4.66 -1.36 14.17
N LEU A 45 -3.74 -2.21 13.70
CA LEU A 45 -2.95 -3.08 14.58
C LEU A 45 -2.05 -2.26 15.50
N GLN A 46 -1.41 -1.20 15.00
CA GLN A 46 -0.57 -0.33 15.81
C GLN A 46 -1.38 0.45 16.85
N ILE A 47 -2.56 0.97 16.47
CA ILE A 47 -3.52 1.62 17.38
C ILE A 47 -3.95 0.64 18.48
N ARG A 48 -4.33 -0.59 18.12
CA ARG A 48 -4.72 -1.63 19.08
C ARG A 48 -3.60 -2.01 20.05
N ARG A 49 -2.35 -1.89 19.62
CA ARG A 49 -1.17 -2.17 20.44
C ARG A 49 -0.77 -0.99 21.33
N GLY A 50 -1.43 0.16 21.22
CA GLY A 50 -1.06 1.37 21.95
C GLY A 50 0.30 1.94 21.55
N ASN A 51 0.79 1.58 20.35
CA ASN A 51 2.09 2.01 19.83
C ASN A 51 2.01 3.34 19.05
N ILE A 52 0.88 4.04 19.14
CA ILE A 52 0.58 5.35 18.55
C ILE A 52 -0.26 6.12 19.56
#